data_AF-A0A090CY68-F1
#
_entry.id   AF-A0A090CY68-F1
#
_cell.length_a   1.000
_cell.length_b   1.000
_cell.length_c   1.000
_cell.angle_alpha   90.00
_cell.angle_beta   90.00
_cell.angle_gamma   90.00
#
_symmetry.space_group_name_H-M   'P 1'
#
loop_
_entity.id
_entity.type
_entity.pdbx_description
1 polymer ?
#
loop_
_entity_poly.entity_id
_entity_poly.type
_entity_poly.pdbx_seq_one_letter_code
_entity_poly.pdbx_strand_id
1 'polypeptide(L)'
;MITEAREKKEIKPSAYDLHLFKTLIEKSKSGLQYKPYTSNKLKVYAYKGIFFAISLFFVLVSLHLYTTTISWTAQFIFGSSGNARLFFCALSFILSVFSCYTALKIVPHRELASSIIRNAKRKANRLYRKKLFFLSYQRIIEASEIKDAETCWRFALDDVQEEFDELLNKSHLLLDRISISRRLSQSEKEKLFNEALVELQAELSVILKNFSEGKVRR
;
A
#
# COMPACT_ATOMS: atom_id res chain seq x y z
N MET A 1 -1.16 68.23 14.24
CA MET A 1 -0.58 67.69 13.00
C MET A 1 0.88 67.33 13.25
N ILE A 2 1.17 66.08 13.61
CA ILE A 2 2.47 65.44 13.33
C ILE A 2 2.14 63.96 13.06
N THR A 3 2.27 63.56 11.81
CA THR A 3 2.10 62.20 11.30
C THR A 3 3.37 61.40 11.56
N GLU A 4 3.34 60.43 12.48
CA GLU A 4 4.39 59.41 12.58
C GLU A 4 4.13 58.31 11.54
N ALA A 5 4.85 58.41 10.42
CA ALA A 5 5.05 57.30 9.51
C ALA A 5 5.97 56.27 10.18
N ARG A 6 5.38 55.20 10.74
CA ARG A 6 6.13 54.00 11.13
C ARG A 6 6.47 53.19 9.88
N GLU A 7 7.66 53.42 9.34
CA GLU A 7 8.31 52.52 8.41
C GLU A 7 8.57 51.17 9.10
N LYS A 8 7.77 50.15 8.77
CA LYS A 8 8.08 48.76 9.11
C LYS A 8 9.29 48.31 8.27
N LYS A 9 10.49 48.39 8.84
CA LYS A 9 11.67 47.74 8.26
C LYS A 9 11.45 46.22 8.29
N GLU A 10 11.25 45.62 7.12
CA GLU A 10 11.29 44.18 6.93
C GLU A 10 12.69 43.66 7.24
N ILE A 11 12.83 42.98 8.38
CA ILE A 11 14.06 42.32 8.78
C ILE A 11 14.21 41.08 7.88
N LYS A 12 15.11 41.15 6.88
CA LYS A 12 15.50 39.97 6.09
C LYS A 12 16.17 38.95 7.02
N PRO A 13 15.68 37.70 7.10
CA PRO A 13 16.28 36.69 7.97
C PRO A 13 17.72 36.40 7.54
N SER A 14 18.62 36.31 8.51
CA SER A 14 20.03 35.95 8.30
C SER A 14 20.10 34.56 7.64
N ALA A 15 21.03 34.37 6.70
CA ALA A 15 21.25 33.06 6.06
C ALA A 15 21.56 31.95 7.09
N TYR A 16 22.13 32.32 8.24
CA TYR A 16 22.35 31.43 9.38
C TYR A 16 21.05 30.98 10.04
N ASP A 17 20.09 31.89 10.25
CA ASP A 17 18.79 31.56 10.83
C ASP A 17 17.97 30.68 9.89
N LEU A 18 18.07 30.93 8.57
CA LEU A 18 17.43 30.10 7.57
C LEU A 18 18.03 28.68 7.53
N HIS A 19 19.36 28.57 7.65
CA HIS A 19 20.04 27.28 7.75
C HIS A 19 19.65 26.55 9.03
N LEU A 20 19.65 27.24 10.18
CA LEU A 20 19.26 26.70 11.48
C LEU A 20 17.82 26.18 11.46
N PHE A 21 16.90 26.99 10.91
CA PHE A 21 15.50 26.63 10.70
C PHE A 21 15.34 25.42 9.78
N LYS A 22 16.10 25.36 8.68
CA LYS A 22 16.14 24.19 7.79
C LYS A 22 16.61 22.93 8.52
N THR A 23 17.69 23.01 9.30
CA THR A 23 18.15 21.88 10.12
C THR A 23 17.13 21.47 11.18
N LEU A 24 16.42 22.42 11.78
CA LEU A 24 15.36 22.12 12.76
C LEU A 24 14.15 21.45 12.10
N ILE A 25 13.78 21.83 10.88
CA ILE A 25 12.74 21.16 10.08
C ILE A 25 13.20 19.76 9.65
N GLU A 26 14.44 19.60 9.20
CA GLU A 26 14.98 18.28 8.85
C GLU A 26 15.05 17.36 10.08
N LYS A 27 15.35 17.92 11.25
CA LYS A 27 15.32 17.21 12.53
C LYS A 27 13.88 16.91 12.99
N SER A 28 12.89 17.78 12.72
CA SER A 28 11.48 17.47 13.00
C SER A 28 10.89 16.42 12.05
N LYS A 29 11.47 16.28 10.84
CA LYS A 29 11.22 15.16 9.91
C LYS A 29 11.84 13.83 10.37
N SER A 30 12.37 13.72 11.60
CA SER A 30 12.88 12.46 12.15
C SER A 30 11.80 11.51 12.69
N GLY A 31 10.54 11.96 12.78
CA GLY A 31 9.43 11.13 13.25
C GLY A 31 9.16 9.91 12.36
N LEU A 32 8.63 8.83 12.95
CA LEU A 32 8.33 7.57 12.22
C LEU A 32 7.43 7.77 10.99
N GLN A 33 6.59 8.81 11.00
CA GLN A 33 5.69 9.17 9.91
C GLN A 33 6.43 9.59 8.63
N TYR A 34 7.64 10.13 8.75
CA TYR A 34 8.49 10.54 7.62
C TYR A 34 9.44 9.43 7.15
N LYS A 35 9.37 8.26 7.79
CA LYS A 35 10.21 7.08 7.53
C LYS A 35 9.37 5.82 7.28
N PRO A 36 8.36 5.87 6.39
CA PRO A 36 7.39 4.78 6.20
C PRO A 36 8.03 3.50 5.62
N TYR A 37 9.05 3.64 4.77
CA TYR A 37 9.80 2.52 4.21
C TYR A 37 10.65 1.83 5.27
N THR A 38 11.50 2.61 5.95
CA THR A 38 12.45 2.09 6.95
C THR A 38 11.75 1.43 8.15
N SER A 39 10.59 1.94 8.56
CA SER A 39 9.84 1.38 9.70
C SER A 39 9.14 0.07 9.38
N ASN A 40 8.67 -0.13 8.14
CA ASN A 40 7.84 -1.27 7.78
C ASN A 40 8.54 -2.30 6.87
N LYS A 41 9.74 -2.01 6.32
CA LYS A 41 10.48 -2.95 5.47
C LYS A 41 10.70 -4.30 6.16
N LEU A 42 11.01 -4.31 7.46
CA LEU A 42 11.23 -5.53 8.24
C LEU A 42 9.98 -6.42 8.28
N LYS A 43 8.80 -5.84 8.41
CA LYS A 43 7.53 -6.59 8.41
C LYS A 43 7.29 -7.27 7.07
N VAL A 44 7.61 -6.60 5.96
CA VAL A 44 7.47 -7.18 4.63
C VAL A 44 8.49 -8.30 4.40
N TYR A 45 9.73 -8.13 4.88
CA TYR A 45 10.73 -9.21 4.85
C TYR A 45 10.32 -10.42 5.70
N ALA A 46 9.74 -10.21 6.88
CA ALA A 46 9.22 -11.29 7.70
C ALA A 46 8.12 -12.06 6.96
N TYR A 47 7.17 -11.35 6.34
CA TYR A 47 6.13 -11.97 5.52
C TYR A 47 6.71 -12.76 4.34
N LYS A 48 7.68 -12.18 3.62
CA LYS A 48 8.41 -12.87 2.54
C LYS A 48 9.10 -14.16 3.03
N GLY A 49 9.73 -14.11 4.20
CA GLY A 49 10.33 -15.28 4.85
C GLY A 49 9.32 -16.38 5.17
N ILE A 50 8.11 -16.02 5.61
CA ILE A 50 7.02 -16.97 5.87
C ILE A 50 6.62 -17.69 4.58
N PHE A 51 6.49 -17.01 3.44
CA PHE A 51 6.18 -17.68 2.16
C PHE A 51 7.28 -18.61 1.67
N PHE A 52 8.55 -18.27 1.92
CA PHE A 52 9.65 -19.20 1.65
C PHE A 52 9.61 -20.43 2.55
N ALA A 53 9.30 -20.25 3.84
CA ALA A 53 9.15 -21.36 4.78
C ALA A 53 7.98 -22.28 4.40
N ILE A 54 6.83 -21.71 4.00
CA ILE A 54 5.68 -22.47 3.50
C ILE A 54 6.05 -23.23 2.22
N SER A 55 6.74 -22.59 1.29
CA SER A 55 7.22 -23.23 0.06
C SER A 55 8.12 -24.43 0.38
N LEU A 56 9.12 -24.25 1.26
CA LEU A 56 10.02 -25.31 1.70
C LEU A 56 9.26 -26.46 2.38
N PHE A 57 8.30 -26.14 3.25
CA PHE A 57 7.46 -27.13 3.91
C PHE A 57 6.72 -28.01 2.89
N PHE A 58 6.09 -27.42 1.88
CA PHE A 58 5.40 -28.19 0.83
C PHE A 58 6.35 -28.99 -0.08
N VAL A 59 7.60 -28.55 -0.26
CA VAL A 59 8.63 -29.38 -0.92
C VAL A 59 8.93 -30.61 -0.06
N LEU A 60 9.15 -30.43 1.24
CA LEU A 60 9.44 -31.53 2.17
C LEU A 60 8.28 -32.53 2.27
N VAL A 61 7.03 -32.04 2.29
CA VAL A 61 5.84 -32.89 2.25
C VAL A 61 5.76 -33.66 0.93
N SER A 62 5.98 -33.01 -0.22
CA SER A 62 6.00 -33.67 -1.52
C SER A 62 7.09 -34.75 -1.59
N LEU A 63 8.29 -34.45 -1.09
CA LEU A 63 9.40 -35.38 -1.02
C LEU A 63 9.08 -36.57 -0.10
N HIS A 64 8.54 -36.31 1.09
CA HIS A 64 8.15 -37.36 2.04
C HIS A 64 7.06 -38.28 1.46
N LEU A 65 6.04 -37.68 0.85
CA LEU A 65 5.00 -38.40 0.11
C LEU A 65 5.57 -39.16 -1.08
N TYR A 66 6.70 -38.76 -1.67
CA TYR A 66 7.37 -39.48 -2.75
C TYR A 66 8.27 -40.63 -2.26
N THR A 67 8.92 -40.48 -1.10
CA THR A 67 9.86 -41.49 -0.57
C THR A 67 9.20 -42.59 0.25
N THR A 68 8.02 -42.33 0.83
CA THR A 68 7.30 -43.31 1.66
C THR A 68 6.84 -44.50 0.81
N THR A 69 7.48 -45.65 0.94
CA THR A 69 7.03 -46.88 0.27
C THR A 69 5.76 -47.38 0.94
N ILE A 70 4.64 -47.39 0.22
CA ILE A 70 3.43 -48.09 0.66
C ILE A 70 3.76 -49.58 0.65
N SER A 71 3.53 -50.26 1.78
CA SER A 71 3.60 -51.72 1.85
C SER A 71 2.62 -52.30 0.83
N TRP A 72 3.04 -53.36 0.11
CA TRP A 72 2.25 -54.07 -0.91
C TRP A 72 0.79 -54.36 -0.47
N THR A 73 0.57 -54.55 0.82
CA THR A 73 -0.74 -54.77 1.46
C THR A 73 -1.71 -53.60 1.32
N ALA A 74 -1.25 -52.35 1.37
CA ALA A 74 -2.09 -51.16 1.22
C ALA A 74 -2.35 -50.79 -0.25
N GLN A 75 -1.57 -51.33 -1.20
CA GLN A 75 -1.87 -51.28 -2.64
C GLN A 75 -3.04 -52.20 -3.00
N PHE A 76 -3.14 -53.37 -2.36
CA PHE A 76 -4.20 -54.35 -2.61
C PHE A 76 -5.57 -53.94 -2.03
N ILE A 77 -5.61 -53.32 -0.85
CA ILE A 77 -6.86 -52.90 -0.19
C ILE A 77 -7.46 -51.65 -0.86
N PHE A 78 -6.64 -50.74 -1.39
CA PHE A 78 -7.11 -49.46 -1.91
C PHE A 78 -7.18 -49.34 -3.44
N GLY A 79 -6.70 -50.30 -4.23
CA GLY A 79 -6.90 -50.42 -5.69
C GLY A 79 -6.54 -49.21 -6.59
N SER A 80 -6.15 -48.08 -5.99
CA SER A 80 -6.18 -46.73 -6.56
C SER A 80 -5.24 -45.76 -5.80
N SER A 81 -4.46 -46.27 -4.83
CA SER A 81 -3.63 -45.43 -3.94
C SER A 81 -2.46 -44.73 -4.65
N GLY A 82 -2.01 -45.23 -5.80
CA GLY A 82 -0.97 -44.59 -6.63
C GLY A 82 -1.42 -43.27 -7.25
N ASN A 83 -2.65 -43.22 -7.81
CA ASN A 83 -3.18 -42.01 -8.45
C ASN A 83 -3.47 -40.91 -7.44
N ALA A 84 -4.04 -41.26 -6.29
CA ALA A 84 -4.26 -40.32 -5.18
C ALA A 84 -2.94 -39.75 -4.67
N ARG A 85 -1.91 -40.58 -4.51
CA ARG A 85 -0.57 -40.13 -4.09
C ARG A 85 0.07 -39.19 -5.10
N LEU A 86 0.03 -39.53 -6.39
CA LEU A 86 0.52 -38.63 -7.45
C LEU A 86 -0.23 -37.30 -7.44
N PHE A 87 -1.55 -37.33 -7.24
CA PHE A 87 -2.37 -36.13 -7.09
C PHE A 87 -1.93 -35.27 -5.89
N PHE A 88 -1.75 -35.85 -4.70
CA PHE A 88 -1.30 -35.10 -3.53
C PHE A 88 0.14 -34.59 -3.65
N CYS A 89 1.05 -35.39 -4.24
CA CYS A 89 2.41 -34.94 -4.55
C CYS A 89 2.41 -33.75 -5.52
N ALA A 90 1.64 -33.85 -6.61
CA ALA A 90 1.51 -32.79 -7.60
C ALA A 90 0.87 -31.53 -7.01
N LEU A 91 -0.20 -31.68 -6.22
CA LEU A 91 -0.86 -30.57 -5.54
C LEU A 91 0.09 -29.85 -4.57
N SER A 92 0.83 -30.61 -3.75
CA SER A 92 1.83 -30.06 -2.83
C SER A 92 2.94 -29.34 -3.58
N PHE A 93 3.40 -29.89 -4.72
CA PHE A 93 4.40 -29.25 -5.55
C PHE A 93 3.89 -27.94 -6.17
N ILE A 94 2.67 -27.93 -6.71
CA ILE A 94 2.03 -26.72 -7.27
C ILE A 94 1.89 -25.64 -6.18
N LEU A 95 1.43 -26.00 -4.97
CA LEU A 95 1.34 -25.09 -3.84
C LEU A 95 2.70 -24.53 -3.43
N SER A 96 3.75 -25.36 -3.45
CA SER A 96 5.12 -24.91 -3.18
C SER A 96 5.61 -23.91 -4.22
N VAL A 97 5.42 -24.20 -5.51
CA VAL A 97 5.79 -23.32 -6.62
C VAL A 97 5.03 -22.01 -6.53
N PHE A 98 3.73 -22.05 -6.25
CA PHE A 98 2.91 -20.86 -6.08
C PHE A 98 3.40 -20.01 -4.90
N SER A 99 3.69 -20.62 -3.75
CA SER A 99 4.23 -19.92 -2.58
C SER A 99 5.61 -19.31 -2.83
N CYS A 100 6.47 -19.99 -3.60
CA CYS A 100 7.77 -19.46 -4.00
C CYS A 100 7.60 -18.27 -4.96
N TYR A 101 6.72 -18.40 -5.94
CA TYR A 101 6.40 -17.35 -6.90
C TYR A 101 5.88 -16.09 -6.19
N THR A 102 4.97 -16.23 -5.22
CA THR A 102 4.51 -15.08 -4.42
C THR A 102 5.64 -14.48 -3.58
N ALA A 103 6.48 -15.30 -2.94
CA ALA A 103 7.64 -14.83 -2.18
C ALA A 103 8.61 -13.98 -3.03
N LEU A 104 8.88 -14.41 -4.26
CA LEU A 104 9.75 -13.70 -5.19
C LEU A 104 9.12 -12.38 -5.67
N LYS A 105 7.81 -12.39 -5.92
CA LYS A 105 7.06 -11.20 -6.36
C LYS A 105 6.94 -10.13 -5.26
N ILE A 106 7.04 -10.52 -3.98
CA ILE A 106 6.99 -9.56 -2.86
C ILE A 106 8.24 -8.68 -2.88
N VAL A 107 7.99 -7.39 -3.11
CA VAL A 107 8.98 -6.32 -3.15
C VAL A 107 8.60 -5.24 -2.12
N PRO A 108 9.46 -4.92 -1.13
CA PRO A 108 9.08 -4.08 0.00
C PRO A 108 8.54 -2.70 -0.37
N HIS A 109 9.18 -2.01 -1.31
CA HIS A 109 8.76 -0.67 -1.71
C HIS A 109 7.38 -0.67 -2.38
N ARG A 110 7.11 -1.64 -3.27
CA ARG A 110 5.81 -1.77 -3.95
C ARG A 110 4.69 -2.14 -2.99
N GLU A 111 4.94 -3.10 -2.10
CA GLU A 111 3.95 -3.53 -1.09
C GLU A 111 3.55 -2.39 -0.16
N LEU A 112 4.50 -1.55 0.24
CA LEU A 112 4.21 -0.40 1.09
C LEU A 112 3.35 0.64 0.37
N ALA A 113 3.66 0.99 -0.88
CA ALA A 113 2.81 1.87 -1.69
C ALA A 113 1.40 1.30 -1.86
N SER A 114 1.29 0.02 -2.22
CA SER A 114 0.01 -0.69 -2.35
C SER A 114 -0.77 -0.69 -1.02
N SER A 115 -0.10 -0.85 0.11
CA SER A 115 -0.74 -0.83 1.42
C SER A 115 -1.31 0.54 1.80
N ILE A 116 -0.60 1.62 1.45
CA ILE A 116 -1.02 3.00 1.67
C ILE A 116 -2.26 3.31 0.83
N ILE A 117 -2.23 2.97 -0.46
CA ILE A 117 -3.36 3.14 -1.39
C ILE A 117 -4.56 2.32 -0.94
N ARG A 118 -4.37 1.06 -0.55
CA ARG A 118 -5.45 0.21 -0.02
C ARG A 118 -6.11 0.82 1.22
N ASN A 119 -5.32 1.43 2.10
CA ASN A 119 -5.86 2.13 3.26
C ASN A 119 -6.61 3.40 2.87
N ALA A 120 -6.15 4.15 1.85
CA ALA A 120 -6.87 5.29 1.30
C ALA A 120 -8.20 4.88 0.66
N LYS A 121 -8.23 3.82 -0.18
CA LYS A 121 -9.46 3.23 -0.74
C LYS A 121 -10.47 2.84 0.35
N ARG A 122 -10.00 2.19 1.42
CA ARG A 122 -10.86 1.88 2.58
C ARG A 122 -11.41 3.13 3.27
N LYS A 123 -10.61 4.21 3.37
CA LYS A 123 -11.08 5.49 3.92
C LYS A 123 -12.14 6.15 3.02
N ALA A 124 -11.92 6.19 1.70
CA ALA A 124 -12.90 6.68 0.73
C ALA A 124 -14.23 5.92 0.83
N ASN A 125 -14.18 4.58 0.85
CA ASN A 125 -15.37 3.74 1.02
C ASN A 125 -16.11 4.00 2.34
N ARG A 126 -15.37 4.27 3.44
CA ARG A 126 -15.98 4.66 4.72
C ARG A 126 -16.66 6.02 4.63
N LEU A 127 -16.05 6.99 3.94
CA LEU A 127 -16.63 8.32 3.74
C LEU A 127 -17.91 8.24 2.90
N TYR A 128 -17.88 7.47 1.80
CA TYR A 128 -19.05 7.18 0.97
C TYR A 128 -20.20 6.60 1.80
N ARG A 129 -19.95 5.52 2.56
CA ARG A 129 -20.98 4.90 3.41
C ARG A 129 -21.55 5.86 4.45
N LYS A 130 -20.71 6.72 5.04
CA LYS A 130 -21.17 7.75 5.99
C LYS A 130 -22.07 8.78 5.31
N LYS A 131 -21.74 9.22 4.10
CA LYS A 131 -22.57 10.15 3.32
C LYS A 131 -23.91 9.52 2.95
N LEU A 132 -23.89 8.27 2.49
CA LEU A 132 -25.11 7.53 2.13
C LEU A 132 -26.03 7.32 3.35
N PHE A 133 -25.44 6.98 4.50
CA PHE A 133 -26.19 6.90 5.76
C PHE A 133 -26.83 8.25 6.14
N PHE A 134 -26.09 9.36 6.01
CA PHE A 134 -26.62 10.69 6.30
C PHE A 134 -27.79 11.06 5.38
N LEU A 135 -27.67 10.80 4.07
CA LEU A 135 -28.73 11.03 3.09
C LEU A 135 -29.99 10.19 3.42
N SER A 136 -29.82 8.91 3.78
CA SER A 136 -30.94 8.04 4.14
C SER A 136 -31.69 8.48 5.41
N TYR A 137 -31.03 9.21 6.31
CA TYR A 137 -31.64 9.68 7.56
C TYR A 137 -32.35 11.04 7.41
N GLN A 138 -32.03 11.81 6.38
CA GLN A 138 -32.70 13.07 6.09
C GLN A 138 -34.10 12.81 5.52
N ARG A 139 -35.09 12.68 6.41
CA ARG A 139 -36.53 12.50 6.10
C ARG A 139 -37.19 13.63 5.30
N ILE A 140 -36.47 14.72 5.03
CA ILE A 140 -37.00 15.93 4.40
C ILE A 140 -36.82 15.90 2.86
N ILE A 141 -35.97 15.01 2.35
CA ILE A 141 -35.59 14.96 0.93
C ILE A 141 -36.49 13.95 0.19
N GLU A 142 -36.92 14.29 -1.03
CA GLU A 142 -37.70 13.38 -1.87
C GLU A 142 -36.89 12.11 -2.22
N ALA A 143 -37.57 10.96 -2.30
CA ALA A 143 -36.90 9.68 -2.56
C ALA A 143 -36.18 9.63 -3.93
N SER A 144 -36.59 10.44 -4.90
CA SER A 144 -35.93 10.68 -6.19
C SER A 144 -34.58 11.36 -6.02
N GLU A 145 -34.55 12.48 -5.29
CA GLU A 145 -33.33 13.26 -5.03
C GLU A 145 -32.29 12.46 -4.25
N ILE A 146 -32.73 11.58 -3.35
CA ILE A 146 -31.83 10.66 -2.62
C ILE A 146 -31.13 9.70 -3.59
N LYS A 147 -31.86 9.13 -4.57
CA LYS A 147 -31.30 8.20 -5.56
C LYS A 147 -30.31 8.90 -6.50
N ASP A 148 -30.63 10.13 -6.91
CA ASP A 148 -29.73 10.92 -7.75
C ASP A 148 -28.45 11.30 -6.99
N ALA A 149 -28.57 11.69 -5.72
CA ALA A 149 -27.43 11.96 -4.86
C ALA A 149 -26.58 10.70 -4.62
N GLU A 150 -27.19 9.54 -4.36
CA GLU A 150 -26.48 8.27 -4.22
C GLU A 150 -25.68 7.93 -5.49
N THR A 151 -26.32 8.07 -6.65
CA THR A 151 -25.69 7.82 -7.94
C THR A 151 -24.51 8.78 -8.18
N CYS A 152 -24.69 10.07 -7.86
CA CYS A 152 -23.62 11.07 -7.95
C CYS A 152 -22.42 10.74 -7.04
N TRP A 153 -22.67 10.35 -5.79
CA TRP A 153 -21.63 9.94 -4.85
C TRP A 153 -20.93 8.64 -5.26
N ARG A 154 -21.64 7.74 -5.95
CA ARG A 154 -21.06 6.52 -6.49
C ARG A 154 -20.10 6.84 -7.63
N PHE A 155 -20.50 7.66 -8.60
CA PHE A 155 -19.60 8.11 -9.67
C PHE A 155 -18.38 8.83 -9.11
N ALA A 156 -18.58 9.76 -8.18
CA ALA A 156 -17.48 10.46 -7.51
C ALA A 156 -16.53 9.52 -6.75
N LEU A 157 -17.03 8.41 -6.20
CA LEU A 157 -16.19 7.40 -5.57
C LEU A 157 -15.39 6.60 -6.59
N ASP A 158 -16.02 6.23 -7.72
CA ASP A 158 -15.38 5.48 -8.80
C ASP A 158 -14.24 6.32 -9.42
N ASP A 159 -14.48 7.61 -9.69
CA ASP A 159 -13.46 8.56 -10.18
C ASP A 159 -12.25 8.64 -9.22
N VAL A 160 -12.51 8.76 -7.92
CA VAL A 160 -11.45 8.80 -6.90
C VAL A 160 -10.70 7.47 -6.80
N GLN A 161 -11.39 6.34 -7.00
CA GLN A 161 -10.73 5.03 -7.01
C GLN A 161 -9.82 4.86 -8.22
N GLU A 162 -10.24 5.36 -9.38
CA GLU A 162 -9.43 5.39 -10.60
C GLU A 162 -8.19 6.28 -10.42
N GLU A 163 -8.37 7.48 -9.86
CA GLU A 163 -7.25 8.38 -9.53
C GLU A 163 -6.24 7.72 -8.57
N PHE A 164 -6.73 6.95 -7.59
CA PHE A 164 -5.85 6.15 -6.74
C PHE A 164 -5.09 5.06 -7.49
N ASP A 165 -5.71 4.39 -8.46
CA ASP A 165 -5.02 3.36 -9.26
C ASP A 165 -3.96 3.97 -10.19
N GLU A 166 -4.24 5.14 -10.76
CA GLU A 166 -3.23 5.90 -11.50
C GLU A 166 -2.03 6.28 -10.63
N LEU A 167 -2.28 6.84 -9.44
CA LEU A 167 -1.24 7.21 -8.49
C LEU A 167 -0.42 6.00 -8.04
N LEU A 168 -1.07 4.84 -7.83
CA LEU A 168 -0.38 3.60 -7.52
C LEU A 168 0.57 3.20 -8.65
N ASN A 169 0.11 3.25 -9.90
CA ASN A 169 0.93 2.90 -11.06
C ASN A 169 2.12 3.86 -11.22
N LYS A 170 1.89 5.18 -11.11
CA LYS A 170 2.94 6.21 -11.14
C LYS A 170 3.97 6.00 -10.03
N SER A 171 3.49 5.71 -8.81
CA SER A 171 4.34 5.44 -7.64
C SER A 171 5.17 4.18 -7.83
N HIS A 172 4.59 3.09 -8.33
CA HIS A 172 5.33 1.85 -8.61
C HIS A 172 6.45 2.08 -9.63
N LEU A 173 6.17 2.79 -10.72
CA LEU A 173 7.19 3.12 -11.73
C LEU A 173 8.34 3.93 -11.12
N LEU A 174 8.03 4.93 -10.28
CA LEU A 174 9.04 5.75 -9.63
C LEU A 174 9.90 4.93 -8.65
N LEU A 175 9.27 4.11 -7.81
CA LEU A 175 9.98 3.25 -6.86
C LEU A 175 10.84 2.20 -7.58
N ASP A 176 10.35 1.63 -8.67
CA ASP A 176 11.12 0.66 -9.46
C ASP A 176 12.34 1.33 -10.11
N ARG A 177 12.21 2.56 -10.63
CA ARG A 177 13.36 3.35 -11.13
C ARG A 177 14.41 3.61 -10.03
N ILE A 178 13.99 3.99 -8.83
CA ILE A 178 14.91 4.18 -7.69
C ILE A 178 15.64 2.86 -7.38
N SER A 179 14.90 1.75 -7.37
CA SER A 179 15.46 0.43 -7.03
C SER A 179 16.55 -0.03 -8.00
N ILE A 180 16.32 0.14 -9.32
CA ILE A 180 17.21 -0.32 -10.40
C ILE A 180 18.41 0.62 -10.59
N SER A 181 18.32 1.87 -10.13
CA SER A 181 19.39 2.85 -10.28
C SER A 181 20.71 2.34 -9.69
N ARG A 182 21.76 2.27 -10.52
CA ARG A 182 23.12 1.85 -10.10
C ARG A 182 23.94 2.98 -9.50
N ARG A 183 23.52 4.23 -9.71
CA ARG A 183 24.27 5.43 -9.28
C ARG A 183 24.03 5.80 -7.82
N LEU A 184 22.94 5.29 -7.24
CA LEU A 184 22.53 5.60 -5.88
C LEU A 184 23.05 4.54 -4.91
N SER A 185 23.65 5.01 -3.82
CA SER A 185 23.96 4.15 -2.66
C SER A 185 22.67 3.62 -2.02
N GLN A 186 22.79 2.54 -1.24
CA GLN A 186 21.63 1.94 -0.58
C GLN A 186 20.95 2.92 0.40
N SER A 187 21.72 3.74 1.12
CA SER A 187 21.19 4.78 2.01
C SER A 187 20.41 5.86 1.26
N GLU A 188 20.88 6.28 0.09
CA GLU A 188 20.19 7.26 -0.75
C GLU A 188 18.90 6.67 -1.33
N LYS A 189 18.91 5.40 -1.75
CA LYS A 189 17.69 4.70 -2.18
C LYS A 189 16.64 4.66 -1.07
N GLU A 190 17.05 4.31 0.15
CA GLU A 190 16.13 4.29 1.29
C GLU A 190 15.55 5.68 1.60
N LYS A 191 16.34 6.74 1.48
CA LYS A 191 15.86 8.12 1.64
C LYS A 191 14.82 8.46 0.56
N LEU A 192 15.13 8.21 -0.70
CA LEU A 192 14.22 8.47 -1.82
C LEU A 192 12.94 7.64 -1.74
N PHE A 193 13.01 6.38 -1.29
CA PHE A 193 11.81 5.57 -1.04
C PHE A 193 10.92 6.18 0.05
N ASN A 194 11.50 6.67 1.14
CA ASN A 194 10.73 7.33 2.19
C ASN A 194 10.08 8.62 1.67
N GLU A 195 10.83 9.45 0.94
CA GLU A 195 10.32 10.70 0.35
C GLU A 195 9.16 10.44 -0.61
N ALA A 196 9.32 9.50 -1.55
CA ALA A 196 8.28 9.12 -2.49
C ALA A 196 6.99 8.59 -1.81
N LEU A 197 7.13 7.79 -0.76
CA LEU A 197 5.96 7.27 -0.02
C LEU A 197 5.27 8.36 0.81
N VAL A 198 6.02 9.34 1.31
CA VAL A 198 5.46 10.50 2.02
C VAL A 198 4.70 11.41 1.05
N GLU A 199 5.27 11.65 -0.13
CA GLU A 199 4.60 12.41 -1.20
C GLU A 199 3.30 11.74 -1.62
N LEU A 200 3.31 10.42 -1.85
CA LEU A 200 2.11 9.64 -2.13
C LEU A 200 1.05 9.80 -1.03
N GLN A 201 1.45 9.75 0.25
CA GLN A 201 0.51 9.96 1.35
C GLN A 201 -0.08 11.36 1.36
N ALA A 202 0.72 12.39 1.04
CA ALA A 202 0.27 13.76 0.95
C ALA A 202 -0.76 13.93 -0.18
N GLU A 203 -0.46 13.43 -1.38
CA GLU A 203 -1.39 13.46 -2.52
C GLU A 203 -2.71 12.77 -2.21
N LEU A 204 -2.66 11.55 -1.66
CA LEU A 204 -3.86 10.81 -1.25
C LEU A 204 -4.67 11.55 -0.19
N SER A 205 -4.00 12.26 0.73
CA SER A 205 -4.69 13.04 1.75
C SER A 205 -5.45 14.22 1.15
N VAL A 206 -4.90 14.86 0.11
CA VAL A 206 -5.55 15.95 -0.63
C VAL A 206 -6.77 15.43 -1.38
N ILE A 207 -6.63 14.31 -2.11
CA ILE A 207 -7.76 13.70 -2.85
C ILE A 207 -8.88 13.29 -1.88
N LEU A 208 -8.54 12.60 -0.78
CA LEU A 208 -9.52 12.21 0.23
C LEU A 208 -10.22 13.43 0.87
N LYS A 209 -9.48 14.51 1.09
CA LYS A 209 -10.06 15.76 1.62
C LYS A 209 -11.04 16.35 0.61
N ASN A 210 -10.64 16.48 -0.66
CA ASN A 210 -11.50 16.98 -1.73
C ASN A 210 -12.77 16.13 -1.88
N PHE A 211 -12.64 14.81 -1.84
CA PHE A 211 -13.78 13.88 -1.84
C PHE A 211 -14.71 14.10 -0.63
N SER A 212 -14.14 14.26 0.57
CA SER A 212 -14.94 14.50 1.78
C SER A 212 -15.72 15.81 1.74
N GLU A 213 -15.16 16.83 1.09
CA GLU A 213 -15.76 18.16 0.88
C GLU A 213 -16.72 18.19 -0.31
N GLY A 214 -16.84 17.11 -1.09
CA GLY A 214 -17.66 17.06 -2.31
C GLY A 214 -17.08 17.85 -3.49
N LYS A 215 -15.79 18.21 -3.44
CA LYS A 215 -15.06 18.92 -4.49
C LYS A 215 -14.33 17.94 -5.41
N VAL A 216 -15.06 16.97 -5.97
CA VAL A 216 -14.50 16.06 -6.95
C VAL A 216 -14.47 16.78 -8.30
N ARG A 217 -13.29 16.83 -8.95
CA ARG A 217 -13.14 17.45 -10.27
C ARG A 217 -14.01 16.68 -11.25
N ARG A 218 -15.01 17.34 -11.82
CA ARG A 218 -15.62 16.94 -13.09
C ARG A 218 -14.84 17.58 -14.23
#